data_AF-A0A139KJW8-F1
#
_entry.id   AF-A0A139KJW8-F1
#
_cell.length_a   1.000
_cell.length_b   1.000
_cell.length_c   1.000
_cell.angle_alpha   90.00
_cell.angle_beta   90.00
_cell.angle_gamma   90.00
#
_symmetry.space_group_name_H-M   'P 1'
#
loop_
_entity.id
_entity.type
_entity.pdbx_description
1 polymer ?
#
loop_
_entity_poly.entity_id
_entity_poly.type
_entity_poly.pdbx_seq_one_letter_code
_entity_poly.pdbx_strand_id
1 'polypeptide(L)'
;MSKNKSGAANRPALYNPTAACVLALLFTPIFGALLQARNWDALGEHGRARASRMWVRTTLWLLFVFVIMQAFFQNEPFMQFGGLYFLVVTWASWMVTTGWKQIGYVRELFGSDYPRERLGRVTIFAGGCWVIYSMVSISIAMAIQLTGLDKMLPGAERAESQGVVLRVPEGSDKVVVEPLPVETRKAE
;
A
#
# COMPACT_ATOMS: atom_id res chain seq x y z
N MET A 1 20.57 -31.51 43.63
CA MET A 1 19.90 -30.25 43.28
C MET A 1 19.34 -30.40 41.85
N SER A 2 18.08 -30.82 41.76
CA SER A 2 17.40 -31.19 40.51
C SER A 2 17.11 -29.94 39.69
N LYS A 3 17.72 -29.81 38.50
CA LYS A 3 17.31 -28.79 37.52
C LYS A 3 15.93 -29.18 36.98
N ASN A 4 14.92 -28.48 37.46
CA ASN A 4 13.52 -28.64 37.13
C ASN A 4 13.29 -28.74 35.61
N LYS A 5 12.56 -29.79 35.22
CA LYS A 5 11.94 -29.96 33.90
C LYS A 5 10.78 -28.96 33.73
N SER A 6 11.06 -27.69 33.47
CA SER A 6 10.04 -26.68 33.10
C SER A 6 9.95 -26.41 31.58
N GLY A 7 10.61 -27.22 30.74
CA GLY A 7 10.79 -26.95 29.31
C GLY A 7 9.62 -27.24 28.37
N ALA A 8 8.45 -27.66 28.85
CA ALA A 8 7.33 -28.10 27.99
C ALA A 8 5.98 -27.41 28.25
N ALA A 9 5.84 -26.59 29.30
CA ALA A 9 4.52 -26.19 29.80
C ALA A 9 4.06 -24.75 29.47
N ASN A 10 4.83 -23.92 28.75
CA ASN A 10 4.35 -22.57 28.41
C ASN A 10 5.07 -21.92 27.20
N ARG A 11 5.11 -22.58 26.04
CA ARG A 11 5.58 -21.92 24.80
C ARG A 11 4.48 -20.93 24.36
N PRO A 12 4.74 -19.61 24.28
CA PRO A 12 3.72 -18.65 23.88
C PRO A 12 3.30 -18.92 22.44
N ALA A 13 1.99 -18.80 22.16
CA ALA A 13 1.48 -18.96 20.81
C ALA A 13 1.85 -17.72 19.97
N LEU A 14 2.53 -17.93 18.85
CA LEU A 14 3.06 -16.86 17.99
C LEU A 14 2.47 -16.93 16.59
N TYR A 15 2.23 -15.77 15.98
CA TYR A 15 1.96 -15.70 14.56
C TYR A 15 3.22 -16.08 13.77
N ASN A 16 3.07 -16.83 12.67
CA ASN A 16 4.21 -17.19 11.84
C ASN A 16 4.90 -15.91 11.30
N PRO A 17 6.16 -15.63 11.67
CA PRO A 17 6.83 -14.37 11.35
C PRO A 17 7.12 -14.22 9.86
N THR A 18 7.39 -15.31 9.14
CA THR A 18 7.57 -15.30 7.69
C THR A 18 6.26 -14.96 6.98
N ALA A 19 5.16 -15.59 7.40
CA ALA A 19 3.84 -15.30 6.84
C ALA A 19 3.40 -13.86 7.17
N ALA A 20 3.72 -13.34 8.37
CA ALA A 20 3.46 -11.94 8.69
C ALA A 20 4.21 -10.97 7.75
N CYS A 21 5.44 -11.28 7.36
CA CYS A 21 6.21 -10.45 6.42
C CYS A 21 5.67 -10.49 4.99
N VAL A 22 5.23 -11.67 4.52
CA VAL A 22 4.61 -11.82 3.19
C VAL A 22 3.26 -11.11 3.15
N LEU A 23 2.43 -11.30 4.17
CA LEU A 23 1.13 -10.62 4.29
C LEU A 23 1.29 -9.10 4.47
N ALA A 24 2.40 -8.62 5.02
CA ALA A 24 2.70 -7.20 5.09
C ALA A 24 2.93 -6.56 3.72
N LEU A 25 3.46 -7.32 2.75
CA LEU A 25 3.58 -6.86 1.37
C LEU A 25 2.22 -6.85 0.66
N LEU A 26 1.36 -7.84 0.96
CA LEU A 26 0.03 -7.93 0.37
C LEU A 26 -0.94 -6.85 0.91
N PHE A 27 -0.91 -6.61 2.22
CA PHE A 27 -1.78 -5.62 2.86
C PHE A 27 -1.05 -4.31 3.04
N THR A 28 -0.27 -4.21 4.12
CA THR A 28 0.54 -3.03 4.44
C THR A 28 1.66 -3.39 5.43
N PRO A 29 2.77 -2.62 5.46
CA PRO A 29 3.78 -2.73 6.51
C PRO A 29 3.21 -2.55 7.93
N ILE A 30 2.11 -1.79 8.07
CA ILE A 30 1.37 -1.60 9.33
C ILE A 30 0.86 -2.95 9.86
N PHE A 31 0.24 -3.75 9.00
CA PHE A 31 -0.26 -5.09 9.35
C PHE A 31 0.87 -5.99 9.85
N GLY A 32 1.98 -6.03 9.12
CA GLY A 32 3.17 -6.79 9.49
C GLY A 32 3.75 -6.36 10.84
N ALA A 33 3.95 -5.06 11.03
CA ALA A 33 4.52 -4.50 12.26
C ALA A 33 3.62 -4.74 13.48
N LEU A 34 2.29 -4.71 13.32
CA LEU A 34 1.35 -5.04 14.39
C LEU A 34 1.44 -6.52 14.81
N LEU A 35 1.49 -7.44 13.84
CA LEU A 35 1.67 -8.87 14.14
C LEU A 35 3.01 -9.13 14.82
N GLN A 36 4.08 -8.50 14.34
CA GLN A 36 5.39 -8.62 14.97
C GLN A 36 5.41 -8.03 16.39
N ALA A 37 4.74 -6.90 16.64
CA ALA A 37 4.63 -6.33 17.98
C ALA A 37 3.96 -7.30 18.95
N ARG A 38 2.88 -7.97 18.53
CA ARG A 38 2.16 -8.97 19.34
C ARG A 38 3.04 -10.19 19.62
N ASN A 39 3.76 -10.67 18.62
CA ASN A 39 4.74 -11.74 18.79
C ASN A 39 5.84 -11.35 19.78
N TRP A 40 6.38 -10.13 19.71
CA TRP A 40 7.40 -9.67 20.65
C TRP A 40 6.86 -9.52 22.08
N ASP A 41 5.64 -9.04 22.26
CA ASP A 41 5.02 -8.99 23.59
C ASP A 41 4.79 -10.41 24.15
N ALA A 42 4.37 -11.36 23.32
CA ALA A 42 4.19 -12.75 23.73
C ALA A 42 5.52 -13.45 24.10
N LEU A 43 6.63 -13.01 23.51
CA LEU A 43 7.99 -13.44 23.83
C LEU A 43 8.57 -12.74 25.07
N GLY A 44 7.89 -11.75 25.66
CA GLY A 44 8.41 -10.93 26.77
C GLY A 44 9.42 -9.85 26.34
N GLU A 45 9.68 -9.70 25.04
CA GLU A 45 10.68 -8.77 24.47
C GLU A 45 10.08 -7.38 24.23
N HIS A 46 9.67 -6.71 25.30
CA HIS A 46 8.93 -5.44 25.24
C HIS A 46 9.69 -4.29 24.56
N GLY A 47 11.03 -4.34 24.52
CA GLY A 47 11.84 -3.36 23.78
C GLY A 47 11.62 -3.47 22.27
N ARG A 48 11.62 -4.70 21.75
CA ARG A 48 11.39 -4.99 20.32
C ARG A 48 9.92 -4.81 19.93
N ALA A 49 9.01 -5.08 20.86
CA ALA A 49 7.59 -4.77 20.68
C ALA A 49 7.34 -3.26 20.55
N ARG A 50 8.03 -2.44 21.36
CA ARG A 50 7.99 -0.97 21.24
C ARG A 50 8.54 -0.49 19.90
N ALA A 51 9.65 -1.05 19.42
CA ALA A 51 10.19 -0.72 18.10
C ALA A 51 9.18 -1.05 16.98
N SER A 52 8.49 -2.19 17.08
CA SER A 52 7.45 -2.58 16.11
C SER A 52 6.24 -1.65 16.15
N ARG A 53 5.80 -1.24 17.34
CA ARG A 53 4.74 -0.21 17.50
C ARG A 53 5.18 1.17 17.02
N MET A 54 6.45 1.52 17.14
CA MET A 54 6.99 2.77 16.61
C MET A 54 6.92 2.76 15.08
N TRP A 55 7.28 1.65 14.43
CA TRP A 55 7.12 1.47 12.98
C TRP A 55 5.69 1.67 12.48
N VAL A 56 4.70 1.18 13.23
CA VAL A 56 3.28 1.43 12.94
C VAL A 56 2.99 2.94 12.91
N ARG A 57 3.43 3.68 13.94
CA ARG A 57 3.22 5.13 14.05
C ARG A 57 3.95 5.89 12.95
N THR A 58 5.20 5.54 12.67
CA THR A 58 6.00 6.13 11.60
C THR A 58 5.36 5.89 10.23
N THR A 59 4.87 4.68 9.96
CA THR A 59 4.21 4.35 8.70
C THR A 59 2.90 5.12 8.53
N LEU A 60 2.10 5.26 9.60
CA LEU A 60 0.89 6.08 9.59
C LEU A 60 1.21 7.56 9.31
N TRP A 61 2.26 8.09 9.92
CA TRP A 61 2.72 9.46 9.67
C TRP A 61 3.20 9.63 8.22
N LEU A 62 4.00 8.69 7.71
CA LEU A 62 4.44 8.70 6.32
C LEU A 62 3.27 8.60 5.34
N LEU A 63 2.25 7.79 5.66
CA LEU A 63 1.02 7.69 4.87
C LEU A 63 0.26 9.02 4.86
N PHE A 64 0.15 9.69 6.00
CA PHE A 64 -0.47 11.01 6.08
C PHE A 64 0.28 12.02 5.20
N VAL A 65 1.60 12.09 5.30
CA VAL A 65 2.44 12.95 4.44
C VAL A 65 2.27 12.58 2.96
N PHE A 66 2.22 11.28 2.64
CA PHE A 66 2.02 10.80 1.28
C PHE A 66 0.67 11.24 0.70
N VAL A 67 -0.42 11.17 1.46
CA VAL A 67 -1.74 11.65 1.04
C VAL A 67 -1.74 13.15 0.78
N ILE A 68 -1.07 13.93 1.63
CA ILE A 68 -0.89 15.37 1.42
C ILE A 68 -0.08 15.63 0.15
N MET A 69 1.02 14.91 -0.07
CA MET A 69 1.82 15.06 -1.30
C MET A 69 1.03 14.70 -2.56
N GLN A 70 0.22 13.64 -2.53
CA GLN A 70 -0.66 13.28 -3.64
C GLN A 70 -1.65 14.41 -3.95
N ALA A 71 -2.15 15.14 -2.95
CA ALA A 71 -3.05 16.26 -3.17
C ALA A 71 -2.36 17.46 -3.85
N PHE A 72 -1.10 17.75 -3.51
CA PHE A 72 -0.37 18.93 -4.04
C PHE A 72 0.40 18.67 -5.35
N PHE A 73 0.83 17.43 -5.62
CA PHE A 73 1.71 17.08 -6.74
C PHE A 73 1.04 16.14 -7.78
N GLN A 74 -0.25 16.35 -8.05
CA GLN A 74 -1.05 15.47 -8.92
C GLN A 74 -0.51 15.33 -10.35
N ASN A 75 0.24 16.32 -10.85
CA ASN A 75 0.69 16.39 -12.24
C ASN A 75 2.04 15.71 -12.52
N GLU A 76 2.71 15.17 -11.51
CA GLU A 76 4.02 14.54 -11.69
C GLU A 76 3.87 13.08 -12.14
N PRO A 77 4.56 12.63 -13.21
CA PRO A 77 4.48 11.26 -13.70
C PRO A 77 4.82 10.22 -12.62
N PHE A 78 5.70 10.58 -11.69
CA PHE A 78 6.09 9.73 -10.55
C PHE A 78 4.91 9.42 -9.61
N MET A 79 3.93 10.32 -9.49
CA MET A 79 2.79 10.13 -8.59
C MET A 79 1.79 9.08 -9.08
N GLN A 80 1.82 8.72 -10.37
CA GLN A 80 0.99 7.65 -10.93
C GLN A 80 1.29 6.28 -10.30
N PHE A 81 2.56 6.00 -9.97
CA PHE A 81 2.99 4.78 -9.28
C PHE A 81 3.34 5.02 -7.81
N GLY A 82 3.03 6.21 -7.29
CA GLY A 82 3.44 6.64 -5.95
C GLY A 82 2.98 5.69 -4.85
N GLY A 83 1.77 5.13 -4.96
CA GLY A 83 1.25 4.17 -3.98
C GLY A 83 2.01 2.85 -3.92
N LEU A 84 2.35 2.28 -5.09
CA LEU A 84 3.14 1.05 -5.17
C LEU A 84 4.57 1.28 -4.71
N TYR A 85 5.17 2.41 -5.11
CA TYR A 85 6.50 2.80 -4.66
C TYR A 85 6.55 2.98 -3.14
N PHE A 86 5.58 3.69 -2.58
CA PHE A 86 5.43 3.88 -1.14
C PHE A 86 5.34 2.54 -0.40
N LEU A 87 4.52 1.62 -0.90
CA LEU A 87 4.34 0.28 -0.32
C LEU A 87 5.67 -0.48 -0.31
N VAL A 88 6.33 -0.62 -1.47
CA VAL A 88 7.55 -1.41 -1.61
C VAL A 88 8.71 -0.81 -0.81
N VAL A 89 8.91 0.50 -0.88
CA VAL A 89 10.00 1.19 -0.14
C VAL A 89 9.78 1.11 1.36
N THR A 90 8.56 1.35 1.83
CA THR A 90 8.25 1.29 3.26
C THR A 90 8.35 -0.15 3.78
N TRP A 91 7.88 -1.12 2.99
CA TRP A 91 8.03 -2.54 3.30
C TRP A 91 9.50 -2.96 3.37
N ALA A 92 10.31 -2.61 2.36
CA ALA A 92 11.73 -2.94 2.32
C ALA A 92 12.50 -2.30 3.49
N SER A 93 12.21 -1.02 3.77
CA SER A 93 12.80 -0.30 4.91
C SER A 93 12.49 -1.00 6.23
N TRP A 94 11.21 -1.36 6.44
CA TRP A 94 10.78 -2.07 7.64
C TRP A 94 11.43 -3.46 7.76
N MET A 95 11.55 -4.20 6.65
CA MET A 95 12.17 -5.53 6.60
C MET A 95 13.63 -5.49 7.03
N VAL A 96 14.40 -4.54 6.51
CA VAL A 96 15.83 -4.37 6.83
C VAL A 96 16.03 -3.96 8.29
N THR A 97 15.19 -3.09 8.84
CA THR A 97 15.41 -2.58 10.20
C THR A 97 14.92 -3.51 11.30
N THR A 98 13.74 -4.13 11.14
CA THR A 98 13.05 -4.87 12.22
C THR A 98 12.38 -6.15 11.75
N GLY A 99 11.85 -6.18 10.54
CA GLY A 99 11.08 -7.32 10.02
C GLY A 99 11.86 -8.63 10.06
N TRP A 100 13.09 -8.65 9.54
CA TRP A 100 13.94 -9.85 9.52
C TRP A 100 14.39 -10.31 10.90
N LYS A 101 14.53 -9.40 11.87
CA LYS A 101 15.03 -9.73 13.21
C LYS A 101 14.12 -10.72 13.93
N GLN A 102 12.80 -10.65 13.73
CA GLN A 102 11.88 -11.60 14.34
C GLN A 102 11.97 -13.00 13.72
N ILE A 103 12.18 -13.09 12.40
CA ILE A 103 12.31 -14.38 11.70
C ILE A 103 13.52 -15.14 12.24
N GLY A 104 14.69 -14.47 12.32
CA GLY A 104 15.91 -15.06 12.86
C GLY A 104 15.73 -15.49 14.32
N TYR A 105 15.20 -14.60 15.16
CA TYR A 105 15.03 -14.86 16.58
C TYR A 105 14.11 -16.06 16.89
N VAL A 106 12.95 -16.15 16.23
CA VAL A 106 12.03 -17.27 16.43
C VAL A 106 12.63 -18.59 15.92
N ARG A 107 13.35 -18.54 14.79
CA ARG A 107 14.04 -19.71 14.23
C ARG A 107 15.15 -20.22 15.15
N GLU A 108 15.91 -19.34 15.79
CA GLU A 108 16.95 -19.71 16.74
C GLU A 108 16.37 -20.27 18.04
N LEU A 109 15.28 -19.68 18.55
CA LEU A 109 14.73 -20.03 19.87
C LEU A 109 13.84 -21.28 19.83
N PHE A 110 13.06 -21.47 18.76
CA PHE A 110 12.06 -22.54 18.65
C PHE A 110 12.16 -23.37 17.37
N GLY A 111 13.00 -23.00 16.41
CA GLY A 111 13.03 -23.65 15.10
C GLY A 111 11.66 -23.58 14.40
N SER A 112 11.15 -24.74 13.99
CA SER A 112 9.81 -24.89 13.41
C SER A 112 8.73 -25.32 14.42
N ASP A 113 9.14 -25.66 15.65
CA ASP A 113 8.31 -26.34 16.66
C ASP A 113 7.85 -25.36 17.76
N TYR A 114 6.86 -24.54 17.41
CA TYR A 114 6.16 -23.65 18.33
C TYR A 114 4.65 -23.64 18.04
N PRO A 115 3.81 -23.42 19.06
CA PRO A 115 2.38 -23.26 18.86
C PRO A 115 2.11 -22.02 18.01
N ARG A 116 1.43 -22.21 16.87
CA ARG A 116 1.14 -21.14 15.91
C ARG A 116 -0.23 -20.54 16.17
N GLU A 117 -0.28 -19.23 16.33
CA GLU A 117 -1.55 -18.50 16.33
C GLU A 117 -2.20 -18.49 14.95
N ARG A 118 -3.52 -18.43 14.93
CA ARG A 118 -4.31 -18.48 13.68
C ARG A 118 -4.23 -17.13 12.96
N LEU A 119 -3.41 -17.06 11.91
CA LEU A 119 -3.35 -15.89 11.01
C LEU A 119 -4.67 -15.63 10.29
N GLY A 120 -5.45 -16.67 9.97
CA GLY A 120 -6.67 -16.57 9.16
C GLY A 120 -7.67 -15.54 9.68
N ARG A 121 -7.85 -15.41 11.00
CA ARG A 121 -8.77 -14.41 11.58
C ARG A 121 -8.34 -12.99 11.22
N VAL A 122 -7.05 -12.68 11.40
CA VAL A 122 -6.52 -11.34 11.16
C VAL A 122 -6.48 -11.03 9.66
N THR A 123 -6.14 -12.02 8.83
CA THR A 123 -6.15 -11.91 7.37
C THR A 123 -7.55 -11.66 6.81
N ILE A 124 -8.60 -12.29 7.37
CA ILE A 124 -9.99 -12.05 6.96
C ILE A 124 -10.39 -10.60 7.24
N PHE A 125 -10.05 -10.06 8.41
CA PHE A 125 -10.30 -8.64 8.71
C PHE A 125 -9.56 -7.72 7.75
N ALA A 126 -8.27 -7.97 7.50
CA ALA A 126 -7.49 -7.18 6.55
C ALA A 126 -8.05 -7.25 5.12
N GLY A 127 -8.44 -8.45 4.68
CA GLY A 127 -9.10 -8.66 3.39
C GLY A 127 -10.45 -7.96 3.30
N GLY A 128 -11.27 -8.01 4.35
CA GLY A 128 -12.55 -7.29 4.42
C GLY A 128 -12.36 -5.77 4.30
N CYS A 129 -11.39 -5.20 5.01
CA CYS A 129 -11.05 -3.79 4.87
C CYS A 129 -10.61 -3.44 3.43
N TRP A 130 -9.84 -4.32 2.78
CA TRP A 130 -9.40 -4.12 1.40
C TRP A 130 -10.56 -4.15 0.39
N VAL A 131 -11.51 -5.06 0.57
CA VAL A 131 -12.72 -5.15 -0.26
C VAL A 131 -13.57 -3.88 -0.10
N ILE A 132 -13.82 -3.45 1.14
CA ILE A 132 -14.59 -2.22 1.41
C ILE A 132 -13.91 -1.00 0.79
N TYR A 133 -12.60 -0.86 0.96
CA TYR A 133 -11.82 0.21 0.34
C TYR A 133 -12.01 0.20 -1.19
N SER A 134 -11.85 -0.96 -1.82
CA SER A 134 -11.99 -1.12 -3.27
C SER A 134 -13.40 -0.74 -3.75
N MET A 135 -14.44 -1.17 -3.02
CA MET A 135 -15.83 -0.82 -3.33
C MET A 135 -16.07 0.69 -3.24
N VAL A 136 -15.56 1.35 -2.20
CA VAL A 136 -15.68 2.81 -2.04
C VAL A 136 -14.94 3.54 -3.15
N SER A 137 -13.70 3.14 -3.47
CA SER A 137 -12.90 3.74 -4.53
C SER A 137 -13.59 3.62 -5.90
N ILE A 138 -14.12 2.44 -6.23
CA ILE A 138 -14.86 2.22 -7.48
C ILE A 138 -16.13 3.07 -7.53
N SER A 139 -16.90 3.12 -6.44
CA SER A 139 -18.11 3.95 -6.35
C SER A 139 -17.81 5.43 -6.55
N ILE A 140 -16.74 5.96 -5.95
CA ILE A 140 -16.31 7.36 -6.15
C ILE A 140 -15.88 7.59 -7.60
N ALA A 141 -15.07 6.70 -8.17
CA ALA A 141 -14.62 6.82 -9.56
C ALA A 141 -15.81 6.80 -10.55
N MET A 142 -16.79 5.93 -10.29
CA MET A 142 -18.02 5.86 -11.09
C MET A 142 -18.88 7.11 -10.92
N ALA A 143 -19.01 7.64 -9.71
CA ALA A 143 -19.74 8.88 -9.45
C ALA A 143 -19.10 10.07 -10.19
N ILE A 144 -17.77 10.18 -10.21
CA ILE A 144 -17.04 11.22 -10.97
C ILE A 144 -17.34 11.11 -12.47
N GLN A 145 -17.28 9.90 -13.04
CA GLN A 145 -17.59 9.67 -14.46
C GLN A 145 -19.05 9.98 -14.81
N LEU A 146 -20.01 9.56 -13.97
CA LEU A 146 -21.44 9.78 -14.24
C LEU A 146 -21.86 11.25 -14.08
N THR A 147 -21.21 12.00 -13.19
CA THR A 147 -21.54 13.42 -12.95
C THR A 147 -20.85 14.37 -13.92
N GLY A 148 -19.94 13.88 -14.77
CA GLY A 148 -19.14 14.73 -15.66
C GLY A 148 -18.17 15.65 -14.90
N LEU A 149 -17.92 15.35 -13.62
CA LEU A 149 -17.06 16.15 -12.75
C LEU A 149 -15.60 16.04 -13.19
N ASP A 150 -15.24 14.97 -13.88
CA ASP A 150 -13.96 14.78 -14.57
C ASP A 150 -13.63 15.95 -15.52
N LYS A 151 -14.63 16.51 -16.21
CA LYS A 151 -14.46 17.67 -17.11
C LYS A 151 -14.24 18.99 -16.39
N MET A 152 -14.61 19.07 -15.11
CA MET A 152 -14.43 20.25 -14.26
C MET A 152 -13.16 20.16 -13.40
N LEU A 153 -12.46 19.02 -13.39
CA LEU A 153 -11.22 18.85 -12.65
C LEU A 153 -10.05 19.50 -13.40
N PRO A 154 -9.12 20.17 -12.69
CA PRO A 154 -7.96 20.81 -13.29
C PRO A 154 -7.11 19.76 -14.04
N GLY A 155 -6.97 19.93 -15.36
CA GLY A 155 -6.24 19.01 -16.23
C GLY A 155 -7.07 18.40 -17.38
N ALA A 156 -8.40 18.43 -17.29
CA ALA A 156 -9.29 17.88 -18.33
C ALA A 156 -9.14 18.58 -19.70
N GLU A 157 -8.96 19.91 -19.72
CA GLU A 157 -8.76 20.68 -20.96
C GLU A 157 -7.46 20.32 -21.72
N ARG A 158 -6.43 19.80 -21.02
CA ARG A 158 -5.16 19.39 -21.66
C ARG A 158 -5.29 18.07 -22.43
N ALA A 159 -6.21 17.20 -22.03
CA ALA A 159 -6.43 15.92 -22.72
C ALA A 159 -7.25 16.12 -24.02
N GLU A 160 -8.19 17.06 -24.02
CA GLU A 160 -9.05 17.35 -25.19
C GLU A 160 -8.30 18.15 -26.28
N SER A 161 -7.34 19.00 -25.89
CA SER A 161 -6.56 19.85 -26.82
C SER A 161 -5.43 19.13 -27.58
N GLN A 162 -5.15 17.86 -27.30
CA GLN A 162 -4.12 17.09 -28.01
C GLN A 162 -4.62 16.35 -29.26
N GLY A 163 -5.89 16.51 -29.63
CA GLY A 163 -6.37 16.00 -30.92
C GLY A 163 -5.65 16.68 -32.09
N VAL A 164 -5.34 15.92 -33.14
CA VAL A 164 -4.66 16.43 -34.34
C VAL A 164 -5.43 15.97 -35.58
N VAL A 165 -5.83 16.90 -36.44
CA VAL A 165 -6.48 16.62 -37.72
C VAL A 165 -5.40 16.42 -38.76
N LEU A 166 -5.37 15.20 -39.33
CA LEU A 166 -4.53 14.89 -40.49
C LEU A 166 -5.34 15.22 -41.75
N ARG A 167 -5.01 16.33 -42.42
CA ARG A 167 -5.59 16.67 -43.72
C ARG A 167 -4.63 16.23 -44.83
N VAL A 168 -5.15 15.51 -45.82
CA VAL A 168 -4.44 15.25 -47.08
C VAL A 168 -5.13 16.09 -48.15
N PRO A 169 -4.54 17.22 -48.59
CA PRO A 169 -5.11 18.04 -49.64
C PRO A 169 -5.22 17.25 -50.95
N GLU A 170 -6.38 17.30 -51.63
CA GLU A 170 -6.57 16.64 -52.92
C GLU A 170 -5.51 17.10 -53.93
N GLY A 171 -4.75 16.15 -54.45
CA GLY A 171 -3.64 16.39 -55.38
C GLY A 171 -2.25 16.48 -54.75
N SER A 172 -2.10 16.27 -53.43
CA SER A 172 -0.80 16.22 -52.77
C SER A 172 -0.60 14.94 -51.96
N ASP A 173 0.60 14.37 -52.02
CA ASP A 173 0.99 13.13 -51.32
C ASP A 173 1.51 13.38 -49.89
N LYS A 174 1.32 14.62 -49.38
CA LYS A 174 1.87 15.07 -48.09
C LYS A 174 0.74 15.29 -47.09
N VAL A 175 0.84 14.59 -45.97
CA VAL A 175 -0.09 14.73 -44.83
C VAL A 175 0.23 16.04 -44.09
N VAL A 176 -0.76 16.92 -43.99
CA VAL A 176 -0.69 18.15 -43.19
C VAL A 176 -1.31 17.87 -41.82
N VAL A 177 -0.55 18.17 -40.78
CA VAL A 177 -0.87 17.87 -39.38
C VAL A 177 -1.30 19.17 -38.71
N GLU A 178 -2.60 19.35 -38.47
CA GLU A 178 -3.15 20.56 -37.84
C GLU A 178 -3.71 20.23 -36.46
N PRO A 179 -3.48 21.07 -35.43
CA PRO A 179 -4.14 20.87 -34.13
C PRO A 179 -5.67 20.93 -34.29
N LEU A 180 -6.40 20.09 -33.55
CA LEU A 180 -7.86 20.07 -33.60
C LEU A 180 -8.38 21.50 -33.30
N PRO A 181 -9.22 22.09 -34.18
CA PRO A 181 -9.78 23.40 -33.89
C PRO A 181 -10.63 23.30 -32.63
N VAL A 182 -10.29 24.11 -31.62
CA VAL A 182 -11.07 24.24 -30.38
C VAL A 182 -12.45 24.74 -30.79
N GLU A 183 -13.47 23.91 -30.59
CA GLU A 183 -14.85 24.27 -30.89
C GLU A 183 -15.27 25.37 -29.91
N THR A 184 -15.07 26.63 -30.29
CA THR A 184 -15.65 27.77 -29.58
C THR A 184 -17.17 27.63 -29.66
N ARG A 185 -17.75 27.07 -28.59
CA ARG A 185 -19.19 27.03 -28.36
C ARG A 185 -19.72 28.45 -28.58
N LYS A 186 -20.45 28.67 -29.68
CA LYS A 186 -21.18 29.92 -29.90
C LYS A 186 -22.14 30.08 -28.72
N ALA A 187 -22.00 31.19 -28.00
CA ALA A 187 -23.02 31.64 -27.07
C ALA A 187 -24.26 32.01 -27.89
N GLU A 188 -25.30 31.19 -27.79
CA GLU A 188 -26.68 31.58 -28.08
C GLU A 188 -27.43 31.76 -26.75
#